data_AF-A0A257SK43-F1
#
_entry.id   AF-A0A257SK43-F1
#
_cell.length_a   1.000
_cell.length_b   1.000
_cell.length_c   1.000
_cell.angle_alpha   90.00
_cell.angle_beta   90.00
_cell.angle_gamma   90.00
#
_symmetry.space_group_name_H-M   'P 1'
#
loop_
_entity.id
_entity.type
_entity.pdbx_description
1 polymer ?
#
loop_
_entity_poly.entity_id
_entity_poly.type
_entity_poly.pdbx_seq_one_letter_code
_entity_poly.pdbx_strand_id
1 'polypeptide(L)' 'MLVLDAAGQEFSIEANSDASVLLLSGEPIDEPIVGYGPFVMNSEGEIKQAIADFNSGRFGEMTP' A
#
# COMPACT_ATOMS: atom_id res chain seq x y z
N MET A 1 -10.28 9.64 9.06
CA MET A 1 -9.02 8.86 9.09
C MET A 1 -8.22 9.35 10.28
N LEU A 2 -7.91 8.47 11.22
CA LEU A 2 -7.06 8.76 12.37
C LEU A 2 -5.73 8.03 12.13
N VAL A 3 -4.60 8.70 12.32
CA VAL A 3 -3.27 8.07 12.30
C VAL A 3 -2.75 8.07 13.72
N LEU A 4 -2.40 6.89 14.21
CA LEU A 4 -1.81 6.70 15.53
C LEU A 4 -0.29 6.70 15.38
N ASP A 5 0.41 7.25 16.38
CA ASP A 5 1.87 7.17 16.45
C ASP A 5 2.29 5.73 16.75
N ALA A 6 3.36 5.26 16.09
CA ALA A 6 3.88 3.91 16.28
C ALA A 6 4.42 3.65 17.70
N ALA A 7 4.80 4.70 18.45
CA ALA A 7 5.22 4.59 19.85
C ALA A 7 4.05 4.42 20.83
N GLY A 8 2.81 4.66 20.38
CA GLY A 8 1.61 4.48 21.19
C GLY A 8 1.32 3.00 21.46
N GLN A 9 1.00 2.68 22.71
CA GLN A 9 0.74 1.29 23.13
C GLN A 9 -0.75 0.97 23.23
N GLU A 10 -1.60 1.98 23.44
CA GLU A 10 -3.02 1.80 23.71
C GLU A 10 -3.83 2.98 23.16
N PHE A 11 -5.04 2.70 22.71
CA PHE A 11 -6.06 3.69 22.36
C PHE A 11 -7.46 3.11 22.61
N SER A 12 -8.45 3.97 22.80
CA SER A 12 -9.86 3.58 22.95
C SER A 12 -10.72 4.15 21.83
N ILE A 13 -11.75 3.40 21.46
CA ILE A 13 -12.80 3.85 20.53
C ILE A 13 -14.14 3.63 21.24
N GLU A 14 -14.98 4.65 21.24
CA GLU A 14 -16.35 4.59 21.72
C GLU A 14 -17.30 4.99 20.58
N ALA A 15 -18.38 4.24 20.41
CA ALA A 15 -19.42 4.52 19.43
C ALA A 15 -20.75 4.78 20.15
N ASN A 16 -21.35 5.93 19.87
CA ASN A 16 -22.65 6.34 20.44
C ASN A 16 -23.86 5.76 19.66
N SER A 17 -23.58 5.02 18.59
CA SER A 17 -24.54 4.38 17.69
C SER A 17 -23.83 3.30 16.88
N ASP A 18 -24.55 2.60 16.01
CA ASP A 18 -23.97 1.60 15.11
C ASP A 18 -22.79 2.18 14.31
N ALA A 19 -21.68 1.45 14.33
CA ALA A 19 -20.44 1.85 13.68
C ALA A 19 -19.73 0.63 13.06
N SER A 20 -19.08 0.85 11.92
CA SER A 20 -18.14 -0.10 11.31
C SER A 20 -16.76 0.54 11.25
N VAL A 21 -15.76 -0.14 11.79
CA VAL A 21 -14.40 0.37 11.93
C VAL A 21 -13.41 -0.60 11.30
N LEU A 22 -12.44 -0.07 10.56
CA LEU A 22 -11.28 -0.79 10.05
C LEU A 22 -10.02 -0.25 10.73
N LEU A 23 -9.32 -1.11 11.47
CA LEU A 23 -8.01 -0.82 12.03
C LEU A 23 -6.95 -1.51 11.17
N LEU A 24 -5.98 -0.74 10.68
CA LEU A 24 -4.83 -1.23 9.96
C LEU A 24 -3.57 -0.88 10.76
N SER A 25 -2.74 -1.87 11.06
CA SER A 25 -1.45 -1.71 11.74
C SER A 25 -0.41 -2.61 11.08
N GLY A 26 0.85 -2.19 11.16
CA GLY A 26 1.97 -2.93 10.59
C GLY A 26 3.29 -2.29 11.00
N GLU A 27 4.35 -3.10 11.00
CA GLU A 27 5.72 -2.61 11.15
C GLU A 27 6.11 -1.80 9.90
N PRO A 28 6.81 -0.65 10.04
CA PRO A 28 7.37 0.06 8.91
C PRO A 28 8.28 -0.86 8.08
N ILE A 29 8.09 -0.87 6.76
CA ILE A 29 8.92 -1.68 5.84
C ILE A 29 10.35 -1.10 5.74
N ASP A 30 10.53 0.18 6.07
CA ASP A 30 11.82 0.89 6.05
C ASP A 30 12.58 0.84 4.72
N GLU A 31 11.85 0.68 3.62
CA GLU A 31 12.39 0.74 2.27
C GLU A 31 11.86 1.99 1.52
N PRO A 32 12.62 2.51 0.55
CA PRO A 32 12.11 3.56 -0.33
C PRO A 32 10.85 3.09 -1.07
N ILE A 33 9.87 3.98 -1.19
CA ILE A 33 8.63 3.72 -1.91
C ILE A 33 8.56 4.69 -3.08
N VAL A 34 8.54 4.15 -4.30
CA VAL A 34 8.38 4.90 -5.55
C VAL A 34 7.17 4.35 -6.29
N GLY A 35 6.13 5.18 -6.45
CA GLY A 35 4.87 4.80 -7.09
C GLY A 35 4.63 5.53 -8.41
N TYR A 36 4.14 4.81 -9.42
CA TYR A 36 3.63 5.37 -10.68
C TYR A 36 2.47 4.54 -11.22
N GLY A 37 1.26 5.13 -11.22
CA GLY A 37 0.05 4.44 -11.66
C GLY A 37 -0.21 3.18 -10.82
N PRO A 38 -0.33 1.98 -11.43
CA PRO A 38 -0.58 0.73 -10.71
C PRO A 38 0.69 0.06 -10.14
N PHE A 39 1.88 0.67 -10.32
CA PHE A 39 3.15 0.07 -9.92
C PHE A 39 3.74 0.81 -8.71
N VAL A 40 4.21 0.04 -7.73
CA VAL A 40 4.96 0.52 -6.56
C VAL A 40 6.22 -0.33 -6.43
N MET A 41 7.39 0.31 -6.50
CA MET A 41 8.71 -0.31 -6.42
C MET A 41 9.62 0.50 -5.48
N ASN A 42 10.89 0.12 -5.34
CA ASN A 42 11.84 0.81 -4.46
C ASN A 42 12.67 1.90 -5.18
N SER A 43 12.64 1.96 -6.52
CA SER A 43 13.40 2.93 -7.31
C SER A 43 12.72 3.37 -8.62
N GLU A 44 13.11 4.53 -9.16
CA GLU A 44 12.63 4.99 -10.47
C GLU A 44 13.02 4.03 -11.62
N GLY A 45 14.18 3.36 -11.50
CA GLY A 45 14.65 2.40 -12.50
C GLY A 45 13.72 1.19 -12.58
N GLU A 46 13.31 0.66 -11.44
CA GLU A 46 12.36 -0.45 -11.36
C GLU A 46 10.97 -0.06 -11.89
N ILE A 47 10.53 1.17 -11.65
CA ILE A 47 9.28 1.68 -12.24
C ILE A 47 9.36 1.70 -13.77
N LYS A 48 10.45 2.21 -14.35
CA LYS A 48 10.64 2.21 -15.81
C LYS A 48 10.66 0.79 -16.38
N GLN A 49 11.29 -0.14 -15.66
CA GLN A 49 11.31 -1.55 -16.03
C GLN A 49 9.90 -2.17 -15.98
N ALA A 50 9.15 -1.97 -14.90
CA ALA A 50 7.79 -2.50 -14.75
C ALA A 50 6.84 -2.01 -15.86
N ILE A 51 6.94 -0.73 -16.23
CA ILE A 51 6.17 -0.17 -17.35
C ILE A 51 6.57 -0.82 -18.68
N ALA A 52 7.87 -1.03 -18.93
CA ALA A 52 8.35 -1.69 -20.14
C ALA A 52 7.91 -3.16 -20.19
N ASP A 53 7.95 -3.87 -19.07
CA ASP A 53 7.47 -5.25 -18.92
C ASP A 53 5.96 -5.34 -19.21
N PHE A 54 5.16 -4.42 -18.66
CA PHE A 54 3.73 -4.36 -18.92
C PHE A 54 3.42 -4.07 -20.40
N ASN A 55 4.04 -3.05 -20.97
CA ASN A 55 3.82 -2.66 -22.38
C ASN A 55 4.29 -3.71 -23.39
N SER A 56 5.20 -4.61 -22.97
CA SER A 56 5.69 -5.72 -23.79
C SER A 56 4.94 -7.03 -23.56
N GLY A 57 3.86 -7.02 -22.76
CA GLY A 57 3.02 -8.20 -22.52
C GLY A 57 3.64 -9.23 -21.58
N ARG A 58 4.69 -8.89 -20.82
CA ARG A 58 5.36 -9.84 -19.89
C ARG A 58 4.58 -10.10 -18.60
N PHE A 59 3.43 -9.46 -18.40
CA PHE A 59 2.58 -9.61 -17.21
C PHE A 59 1.57 -10.77 -17.32
N GLY A 60 1.61 -11.53 -18.43
CA GLY A 60 0.66 -12.60 -18.72
C GLY A 60 -0.62 -12.09 -19.37
N GLU A 61 -1.46 -13.03 -19.79
CA GLU A 61 -2.75 -12.76 -20.43
C GLU A 61 -3.86 -13.35 -19.57
N MET A 62 -4.92 -12.58 -19.33
CA MET A 62 -6.15 -13.10 -18.72
C MET A 62 -6.94 -13.83 -19.80
N THR A 63 -6.75 -15.14 -19.91
CA THR A 63 -7.57 -16.00 -20.76
C THR A 63 -8.89 -16.34 -20.04
N PRO A 64 -10.05 -16.27 -20.72
CA PRO A 64 -11.35 -16.60 -20.12
C PRO A 64 -11.48 -18.05 -19.65
#